data_AF-A0A2H6MXB5-F1
#
_entry.id   AF-A0A2H6MXB5-F1
#
_cell.length_a   1.000
_cell.length_b   1.000
_cell.length_c   1.000
_cell.angle_alpha   90.00
_cell.angle_beta   90.00
_cell.angle_gamma   90.00
#
_symmetry.space_group_name_H-M   'P 1'
#
loop_
_entity.id
_entity.type
_entity.pdbx_description
1 polymer ?
#
loop_
_entity_poly.entity_id
_entity_poly.type
_entity_poly.pdbx_seq_one_letter_code
_entity_poly.pdbx_strand_id
1 'polypeptide(L)'
;AYTDSELQIALIALFSEMLYRFPNLVVAQVTRESTQQAIANGITADQIIHFLRTRAHAVMLKQTPVLPPTITDQIRLWELERDRLRFSEGVLYNQFLSQVDFELLRDHAKELGVLVF
;
A
#
# COMPACT_ATOMS: atom_id res chain seq x y z
N ALA A 1 -7.68 13.61 -16.12
CA ALA A 1 -6.36 13.96 -16.68
C ALA A 1 -6.53 14.61 -18.05
N TYR A 2 -5.86 15.73 -18.31
CA TYR A 2 -5.86 16.37 -19.63
C TYR A 2 -4.68 15.85 -20.43
N THR A 3 -4.92 14.83 -21.25
CA THR A 3 -3.89 14.15 -22.05
C THR A 3 -4.53 13.33 -23.16
N ASP A 4 -3.88 13.28 -24.30
CA ASP A 4 -4.17 12.43 -25.47
C ASP A 4 -3.19 11.24 -25.57
N SER A 5 -2.14 11.22 -24.73
CA SER A 5 -1.11 10.19 -24.74
C SER A 5 -1.64 8.86 -24.22
N GLU A 6 -1.71 7.86 -25.10
CA GLU A 6 -2.10 6.48 -24.75
C GLU A 6 -1.25 5.90 -23.61
N LEU A 7 0.03 6.25 -23.53
CA LEU A 7 0.90 5.82 -22.43
C LEU A 7 0.42 6.37 -21.09
N GLN A 8 0.06 7.65 -21.02
CA GLN A 8 -0.44 8.25 -19.77
C GLN A 8 -1.79 7.67 -19.38
N ILE A 9 -2.63 7.39 -20.37
CA ILE A 9 -3.92 6.73 -20.17
C ILE A 9 -3.73 5.33 -19.59
N ALA A 10 -2.84 4.53 -20.19
CA ALA A 10 -2.51 3.19 -19.70
C ALA A 10 -1.95 3.22 -18.27
N LEU A 11 -1.09 4.19 -17.95
CA LEU A 11 -0.56 4.35 -16.59
C LEU A 11 -1.65 4.67 -15.57
N ILE A 12 -2.60 5.54 -15.91
CA ILE A 12 -3.75 5.86 -15.04
C ILE A 12 -4.63 4.61 -14.84
N ALA A 13 -4.84 3.82 -15.89
CA ALA A 13 -5.63 2.59 -15.82
C ALA A 13 -5.03 1.49 -14.93
N LEU A 14 -3.73 1.56 -14.58
CA LEU A 14 -3.11 0.59 -13.68
C LEU A 14 -3.63 0.67 -12.24
N PHE A 15 -4.13 1.83 -11.82
CA PHE A 15 -4.54 2.08 -10.43
C PHE A 15 -5.90 2.78 -10.29
N SER A 16 -6.66 2.92 -11.38
CA SER A 16 -7.97 3.57 -11.37
C SER A 16 -8.91 2.96 -12.41
N GLU A 17 -10.20 3.14 -12.20
CA GLU A 17 -11.25 2.73 -13.12
C GLU A 17 -11.54 3.85 -14.12
N MET A 18 -11.45 3.55 -15.41
CA MET A 18 -11.66 4.52 -16.49
C MET A 18 -13.16 4.69 -16.76
N LEU A 19 -13.73 5.86 -16.46
CA LEU A 19 -15.16 6.13 -16.62
C LEU A 19 -15.48 6.69 -18.01
N TYR A 20 -14.76 7.75 -18.41
CA TYR A 20 -15.01 8.44 -19.68
C TYR A 20 -13.70 8.85 -20.35
N ARG A 21 -13.67 8.72 -21.67
CA ARG A 21 -12.56 9.15 -22.51
C ARG A 21 -13.07 10.12 -23.58
N PHE A 22 -12.62 11.36 -23.49
CA PHE A 22 -12.80 12.42 -24.48
C PHE A 22 -11.47 12.66 -25.22
N PRO A 23 -11.46 13.42 -26.34
CA PRO A 23 -10.25 13.63 -27.14
C PRO A 23 -9.05 14.20 -26.38
N ASN A 24 -9.27 15.05 -25.38
CA ASN A 24 -8.23 15.70 -24.59
C ASN A 24 -8.43 15.57 -23.08
N LEU A 25 -9.42 14.80 -22.64
CA LEU A 25 -9.80 14.65 -21.24
C LEU A 25 -10.18 13.22 -20.94
N VAL A 26 -9.56 12.70 -19.89
CA VAL A 26 -9.85 11.39 -19.32
C VAL A 26 -10.42 11.59 -17.93
N VAL A 27 -11.54 10.94 -17.66
CA VAL A 27 -12.15 10.89 -16.33
C VAL A 27 -12.01 9.47 -15.82
N ALA A 28 -11.35 9.32 -14.68
CA ALA A 28 -11.13 8.05 -14.01
C ALA A 28 -11.41 8.20 -12.51
N GLN A 29 -11.76 7.10 -11.87
CA GLN A 29 -12.07 7.04 -10.46
C GLN A 29 -11.08 6.11 -9.75
N VAL A 30 -10.43 6.62 -8.70
CA VAL A 30 -9.61 5.78 -7.82
C VAL A 30 -10.55 5.17 -6.78
N THR A 31 -10.67 3.85 -6.80
CA THR A 31 -11.50 3.05 -5.90
C THR A 31 -10.62 2.17 -5.02
N ARG A 32 -11.21 1.60 -3.98
CA ARG A 32 -10.52 0.60 -3.15
C ARG A 32 -10.08 -0.58 -4.00
N GLU A 33 -10.96 -1.08 -4.85
CA GLU A 33 -10.76 -2.26 -5.67
C GLU A 33 -9.64 -2.05 -6.69
N SER A 34 -9.65 -0.92 -7.39
CA SER A 34 -8.59 -0.58 -8.36
C SER A 34 -7.22 -0.38 -7.69
N THR A 35 -7.20 0.25 -6.51
CA THR A 35 -5.96 0.43 -5.73
C THR A 35 -5.42 -0.92 -5.25
N GLN A 36 -6.28 -1.80 -4.72
CA GLN A 36 -5.87 -3.13 -4.27
C GLN A 36 -5.37 -4.02 -5.41
N GLN A 37 -5.98 -3.92 -6.60
CA GLN A 37 -5.51 -4.62 -7.80
C GLN A 37 -4.13 -4.12 -8.24
N ALA A 38 -3.89 -2.80 -8.20
CA ALA A 38 -2.58 -2.22 -8.51
C ALA A 38 -1.50 -2.76 -7.56
N ILE A 39 -1.81 -2.80 -6.26
CA ILE A 39 -0.90 -3.30 -5.21
C ILE A 39 -0.63 -4.79 -5.37
N ALA A 40 -1.64 -5.59 -5.73
CA ALA A 40 -1.45 -6.99 -6.04
C ALA A 40 -0.49 -7.23 -7.22
N ASN A 41 -0.42 -6.28 -8.15
CA ASN A 41 0.52 -6.27 -9.28
C ASN A 41 1.88 -5.61 -8.94
N GLY A 42 2.12 -5.27 -7.67
CA GLY A 42 3.41 -4.75 -7.19
C GLY A 42 3.55 -3.23 -7.25
N ILE A 43 2.48 -2.47 -7.47
CA ILE A 43 2.49 -1.00 -7.46
C ILE A 43 2.16 -0.50 -6.05
N THR A 44 3.08 0.21 -5.40
CA THR A 44 2.87 0.67 -4.01
C THR A 44 2.01 1.93 -3.92
N ALA A 45 1.38 2.17 -2.77
CA ALA A 45 0.60 3.38 -2.53
C ALA A 45 1.44 4.65 -2.76
N ASP A 46 2.69 4.66 -2.31
CA ASP A 46 3.58 5.81 -2.48
C ASP A 46 3.93 6.07 -3.95
N GLN A 47 4.03 5.03 -4.80
CA GLN A 47 4.21 5.19 -6.24
C GLN A 47 2.97 5.84 -6.89
N ILE A 48 1.77 5.44 -6.49
CA ILE A 48 0.50 6.04 -6.97
C ILE A 48 0.45 7.52 -6.56
N ILE A 49 0.71 7.83 -5.29
CA ILE A 49 0.69 9.20 -4.75
C ILE A 49 1.75 10.06 -5.45
N HIS A 50 2.96 9.51 -5.66
CA HIS A 50 4.03 10.20 -6.36
C HIS A 50 3.67 10.51 -7.82
N PHE A 51 3.05 9.56 -8.52
CA PHE A 51 2.58 9.77 -9.88
C PHE A 51 1.54 10.90 -9.94
N LEU A 52 0.53 10.88 -9.07
CA LEU A 52 -0.51 11.90 -9.00
C LEU A 52 0.06 13.30 -8.70
N ARG A 53 1.04 13.39 -7.80
CA ARG A 53 1.70 14.66 -7.46
C ARG A 53 2.52 15.21 -8.62
N THR A 54 3.28 14.35 -9.30
CA THR A 54 4.16 14.75 -10.41
C THR A 54 3.38 15.14 -11.66
N ARG A 55 2.21 14.55 -11.87
CA ARG A 55 1.30 14.83 -12.99
C ARG A 55 0.15 15.77 -12.62
N ALA A 56 0.24 16.46 -11.48
CA ALA A 56 -0.79 17.41 -11.05
C ALA A 56 -0.89 18.60 -12.01
N HIS A 57 -2.12 19.06 -12.26
CA HIS A 57 -2.35 20.23 -13.09
C HIS A 57 -1.80 21.50 -12.43
N ALA A 58 -1.37 22.50 -13.22
CA ALA A 58 -0.79 23.75 -12.71
C ALA A 58 -1.68 24.50 -11.71
N VAL A 59 -3.01 24.34 -11.80
CA VAL A 59 -3.96 24.92 -10.83
C VAL A 59 -3.86 24.22 -9.47
N MET A 60 -3.66 22.90 -9.44
CA MET A 60 -3.48 22.15 -8.19
C MET A 60 -2.13 22.44 -7.54
N LEU A 61 -1.08 22.65 -8.35
CA LEU A 61 0.26 23.01 -7.84
C LEU A 61 0.29 24.34 -7.08
N LYS A 62 -0.73 25.21 -7.25
CA LYS A 62 -0.87 26.45 -6.47
C LYS A 62 -1.34 26.21 -5.03
N GLN A 63 -1.83 25.01 -4.73
CA GLN A 63 -2.34 24.63 -3.41
C GLN A 63 -1.30 23.78 -2.67
N THR A 64 -1.20 23.99 -1.35
CA THR A 64 -0.34 23.19 -0.48
C THR A 64 -1.20 22.56 0.62
N PRO A 65 -1.23 21.22 0.75
CA PRO A 65 -0.57 20.24 -0.11
C PRO A 65 -1.25 20.09 -1.49
N VAL A 66 -0.46 19.71 -2.52
CA VAL A 66 -0.94 19.52 -3.91
C VAL A 66 -2.05 18.47 -4.01
N LEU A 67 -1.92 17.42 -3.21
CA LEU A 67 -2.95 16.39 -3.05
C LEU A 67 -3.58 16.54 -1.67
N PRO A 68 -4.91 16.51 -1.54
CA PRO A 68 -5.57 16.53 -0.25
C PRO A 68 -5.10 15.36 0.64
N PRO A 69 -4.80 15.60 1.93
CA PRO A 69 -4.24 14.58 2.82
C PRO A 69 -5.17 13.37 2.98
N THR A 70 -6.49 13.61 3.00
CA THR A 70 -7.50 12.55 3.11
C THR A 70 -7.41 11.53 1.98
N ILE A 71 -7.11 11.97 0.75
CA ILE A 71 -6.97 11.06 -0.40
C ILE A 71 -5.65 10.28 -0.30
N THR A 72 -4.55 10.94 0.09
CA THR A 72 -3.28 10.23 0.25
C THR A 72 -3.34 9.21 1.37
N ASP A 73 -4.03 9.52 2.47
CA ASP A 73 -4.20 8.61 3.59
C ASP A 73 -5.12 7.45 3.21
N GLN A 74 -6.19 7.72 2.46
CA GLN A 74 -7.10 6.66 2.01
C GLN A 74 -6.40 5.63 1.12
N ILE A 75 -5.54 6.05 0.20
CA ILE A 75 -4.76 5.14 -0.66
C ILE A 75 -3.83 4.26 0.19
N ARG A 76 -3.16 4.84 1.20
CA ARG A 76 -2.30 4.08 2.12
C ARG A 76 -3.11 3.11 3.00
N LEU A 77 -4.28 3.52 3.47
CA LEU A 77 -5.16 2.65 4.25
C LEU A 77 -5.59 1.44 3.42
N TRP A 78 -5.91 1.62 2.14
CA TRP A 78 -6.25 0.50 1.25
C TRP A 78 -5.09 -0.46 0.99
N GLU A 79 -3.84 0.01 1.04
CA GLU A 79 -2.65 -0.86 1.02
C GLU A 79 -2.51 -1.66 2.32
N LEU A 80 -2.62 -0.99 3.46
CA LEU A 80 -2.53 -1.62 4.78
C LEU A 80 -3.63 -2.66 5.03
N GLU A 81 -4.79 -2.51 4.38
CA GLU A 81 -5.85 -3.52 4.43
C GLU A 81 -5.44 -4.87 3.84
N ARG A 82 -4.48 -4.91 2.90
CA ARG A 82 -3.88 -6.15 2.41
C ARG A 82 -2.85 -6.71 3.39
N ASP A 83 -2.08 -5.84 4.03
CA ASP A 83 -1.00 -6.20 4.96
C ASP A 83 -1.48 -6.48 6.41
N ARG A 84 -2.74 -6.88 6.57
CA ARG A 84 -3.31 -7.22 7.89
C ARG A 84 -2.72 -8.49 8.50
N LEU A 85 -2.14 -9.36 7.68
CA LEU A 85 -1.56 -10.62 8.13
C LEU A 85 -0.05 -10.59 7.93
N ARG A 86 0.68 -10.80 9.02
CA ARG A 86 2.12 -11.08 8.98
C ARG A 86 2.31 -12.58 9.10
N PHE A 87 2.80 -13.21 8.05
CA PHE A 87 3.15 -14.63 8.07
C PHE A 87 4.54 -14.76 8.72
N SER A 88 4.58 -15.41 9.88
CA SER A 88 5.82 -15.77 10.56
C SER A 88 5.80 -17.28 10.77
N GLU A 89 6.69 -18.00 10.09
CA GLU A 89 6.85 -19.43 10.31
C GLU A 89 7.50 -19.68 11.67
N GLY A 90 7.00 -20.66 12.43
CA GLY A 90 7.52 -20.96 13.75
C GLY A 90 6.87 -22.16 14.39
N VAL A 91 7.45 -22.61 15.51
CA VAL A 91 6.92 -23.68 16.35
C VAL A 91 6.60 -23.09 17.72
N LEU A 92 5.38 -23.35 18.21
CA LEU A 92 4.96 -22.93 19.55
C LEU A 92 5.20 -24.08 20.54
N TYR A 93 6.12 -23.85 21.48
CA TYR A 93 6.27 -24.72 22.64
C TYR A 93 5.38 -24.21 23.78
N ASN A 94 4.54 -25.08 24.34
CA ASN A 94 3.67 -24.80 25.48
C ASN A 94 3.68 -25.98 26.47
N GLN A 95 3.01 -25.83 27.62
CA GLN A 95 2.89 -26.88 28.66
C GLN A 95 4.23 -27.27 29.32
N PHE A 96 5.03 -26.27 29.70
CA PHE A 96 6.24 -26.50 30.49
C PHE A 96 5.88 -27.02 31.90
N LEU A 97 6.71 -27.92 32.43
CA LEU A 97 6.53 -28.54 33.75
C LEU A 97 6.66 -27.52 34.89
N SER A 98 7.41 -26.43 34.67
CA SER A 98 7.66 -25.35 35.63
C SER A 98 7.91 -24.02 34.91
N GLN A 99 7.60 -22.92 35.60
CA GLN A 99 7.93 -21.55 35.17
C GLN A 99 9.45 -21.37 34.97
N VAL A 100 10.26 -22.00 35.82
CA VAL A 100 11.72 -21.87 35.80
C VAL A 100 12.31 -22.51 34.55
N ASP A 101 11.80 -23.68 34.15
CA ASP A 101 12.25 -24.39 32.95
C ASP A 101 11.91 -23.59 31.67
N PHE A 102 10.75 -22.92 31.67
CA PHE A 102 10.36 -22.02 30.59
C PHE A 102 11.32 -20.84 30.47
N GLU A 103 11.66 -20.17 31.57
CA GLU A 103 12.56 -19.01 31.57
C GLU A 103 13.95 -19.38 31.07
N LEU A 104 14.50 -20.52 31.50
CA LEU A 104 15.79 -21.03 31.03
C LEU A 104 15.80 -21.28 29.51
N LEU A 105 14.78 -21.97 28.99
CA LEU A 105 14.69 -22.29 27.57
C LEU A 105 14.44 -21.05 26.71
N ARG A 106 13.62 -20.11 27.19
CA ARG A 106 13.38 -18.81 26.54
C ARG A 106 14.68 -18.01 26.42
N ASP A 107 15.43 -17.90 27.51
CA ASP A 107 16.66 -17.10 27.54
C ASP A 107 17.73 -17.73 26.64
N HIS A 108 17.84 -19.06 26.63
CA HIS A 108 18.70 -19.76 25.68
C HIS A 108 18.29 -19.54 24.21
N ALA A 109 16.99 -19.64 23.88
CA ALA A 109 16.50 -19.37 22.53
C ALA A 109 16.72 -17.90 22.10
N LYS A 110 16.66 -16.97 23.05
CA LYS A 110 16.96 -15.56 22.84
C LYS A 110 18.44 -15.31 22.59
N GLU A 111 19.34 -15.96 23.34
CA GLU A 111 20.80 -15.90 23.12
C GLU A 111 21.19 -16.44 21.74
N LEU A 112 20.51 -17.50 21.28
CA LEU A 112 20.70 -18.06 19.94
C LEU A 112 20.05 -17.24 18.82
N GLY A 113 19.21 -16.26 19.14
CA GLY A 113 18.51 -15.42 18.16
C GLY A 113 17.42 -16.14 17.37
N VAL A 114 16.89 -17.26 17.89
CA VAL A 114 15.85 -18.07 17.22
C VAL A 114 14.43 -17.81 17.77
N LEU A 115 14.31 -17.02 18.83
CA LEU A 115 13.03 -16.64 19.43
C LEU A 115 12.35 -15.54 18.58
N VAL A 116 11.13 -15.82 18.10
CA VAL A 116 10.35 -14.90 17.25
C VAL A 116 9.43 -13.99 18.07
N PHE A 117 8.82 -14.50 19.14
CA PHE A 117 7.93 -13.77 20.05
C PHE A 117 8.10 -14.23 21.50
#